data_AF-A0A958ALH9-F1
#
_entry.id   AF-A0A958ALH9-F1
#
_cell.length_a   1.000
_cell.length_b   1.000
_cell.length_c   1.000
_cell.angle_alpha   90.00
_cell.angle_beta   90.00
_cell.angle_gamma   90.00
#
_symmetry.space_group_name_H-M   'P 1'
#
loop_
_entity.id
_entity.type
_entity.pdbx_description
1 polymer ?
#
loop_
_entity_poly.entity_id
_entity_poly.type
_entity_poly.pdbx_seq_one_letter_code
_entity_poly.pdbx_strand_id
1 'polypeptide(L)' 'PVEFDIVHAPEAVRAHYPNADQELLRQCHILMLAMIITWRWERNDQLPNGRQLGKEWLHQMRKALERDTQIQQK' A
#
# COMPACT_ATOMS: atom_id res chain seq x y z
N PRO A 1 9.66 -10.00 -1.14
CA PRO A 1 10.93 -9.30 -0.84
C PRO A 1 10.85 -8.72 0.57
N VAL A 2 11.96 -8.39 1.23
CA VAL A 2 11.93 -7.89 2.62
C VAL A 2 11.12 -6.60 2.73
N GLU A 3 11.08 -5.80 1.66
CA GLU A 3 10.27 -4.59 1.52
C GLU A 3 8.77 -4.84 1.68
N PHE A 4 8.28 -6.01 1.25
CA PHE A 4 6.88 -6.38 1.42
C PHE A 4 6.55 -6.63 2.90
N ASP A 5 7.47 -7.23 3.64
CA ASP A 5 7.32 -7.45 5.08
C ASP A 5 7.44 -6.11 5.84
N ILE A 6 8.37 -5.23 5.42
CA ILE A 6 8.58 -3.91 6.02
C ILE A 6 7.34 -3.02 5.88
N VAL A 7 6.60 -3.05 4.76
CA VAL A 7 5.39 -2.23 4.60
C VAL A 7 4.24 -2.68 5.50
N HIS A 8 4.22 -3.94 5.94
CA HIS A 8 3.26 -4.44 6.92
C HIS A 8 3.65 -4.15 8.38
N ALA A 9 4.90 -3.76 8.62
CA ALA A 9 5.43 -3.55 9.95
C ALA A 9 5.20 -2.11 10.47
N PRO A 10 5.21 -1.88 11.79
CA PRO A 10 5.19 -0.55 12.38
C PRO A 10 6.36 0.33 11.88
N GLU A 11 6.19 1.64 11.90
CA GLU A 11 7.20 2.59 11.41
C GLU A 11 8.58 2.41 12.08
N ALA A 12 8.61 2.07 13.37
CA ALA A 12 9.85 1.78 14.10
C ALA A 12 10.67 0.63 13.48
N VAL A 13 10.02 -0.33 12.82
CA VAL A 13 10.70 -1.46 12.16
C VAL A 13 11.48 -0.99 10.93
N ARG A 14 11.01 0.05 10.23
CA ARG A 14 11.69 0.59 9.04
C ARG A 14 13.10 1.09 9.35
N ALA A 15 13.32 1.63 10.55
CA ALA A 15 14.64 2.13 10.98
C ALA A 15 15.70 1.02 11.04
N HIS A 16 15.29 -0.25 11.16
CA HIS A 16 16.20 -1.39 11.17
C HIS A 16 16.61 -1.85 9.76
N TYR A 17 16.00 -1.31 8.70
CA TYR A 17 16.27 -1.67 7.31
C TYR A 17 16.68 -0.44 6.47
N PRO A 18 17.80 0.22 6.79
CA PRO A 18 18.22 1.45 6.11
C PRO A 18 18.57 1.25 4.63
N ASN A 19 18.93 0.02 4.25
CA ASN A 19 19.31 -0.35 2.89
C ASN A 19 18.15 -0.91 2.06
N ALA A 20 16.92 -0.91 2.58
CA ALA A 20 15.76 -1.38 1.84
C ALA A 20 15.54 -0.50 0.59
N ASP A 21 15.21 -1.15 -0.52
CA ASP A 21 14.99 -0.46 -1.78
C ASP A 21 13.74 0.41 -1.69
N GLN A 22 13.92 1.73 -1.79
CA GLN A 22 12.84 2.70 -1.65
C GLN A 22 11.81 2.60 -2.78
N GLU A 23 12.25 2.22 -3.98
CA GLU A 23 11.37 1.99 -5.12
C GLU A 23 10.47 0.79 -4.83
N LEU A 24 11.09 -0.32 -4.42
CA LEU A 24 10.38 -1.55 -4.12
C LEU A 24 9.49 -1.43 -2.88
N LEU A 25 9.88 -0.66 -1.86
CA LEU A 25 9.03 -0.31 -0.72
C LEU A 25 7.76 0.40 -1.17
N ARG A 26 7.88 1.36 -2.08
CA ARG A 26 6.74 2.12 -2.57
C ARG A 26 5.82 1.24 -3.43
N GLN A 27 6.37 0.38 -4.29
CA GLN A 27 5.59 -0.59 -5.06
C GLN A 27 4.89 -1.63 -4.15
N CYS A 28 5.60 -2.15 -3.13
CA CYS A 28 5.02 -3.06 -2.14
C CYS A 28 3.89 -2.40 -1.34
N HIS A 29 4.02 -1.12 -0.99
CA HIS A 29 2.98 -0.37 -0.31
C HIS A 29 1.71 -0.23 -1.17
N ILE A 30 1.87 0.05 -2.47
CA ILE A 30 0.75 0.08 -3.43
C ILE A 30 0.07 -1.28 -3.52
N LEU A 31 0.85 -2.36 -3.62
CA LEU A 31 0.32 -3.73 -3.64
C LEU A 31 -0.45 -4.07 -2.37
N MET A 32 0.10 -3.76 -1.20
CA MET A 32 -0.58 -3.97 0.09
C MET A 32 -1.90 -3.20 0.15
N LEU A 33 -1.93 -1.92 -0.27
CA LEU A 33 -3.16 -1.15 -0.35
C LEU A 33 -4.18 -1.82 -1.27
N ALA A 34 -3.76 -2.33 -2.43
CA ALA A 34 -4.64 -3.05 -3.35
C ALA A 34 -5.28 -4.28 -2.69
N MET A 35 -4.49 -5.07 -1.95
CA MET A 35 -4.99 -6.25 -1.22
C MET A 35 -6.02 -5.88 -0.15
N ILE A 36 -5.72 -4.87 0.67
CA ILE A 36 -6.64 -4.39 1.71
C ILE A 36 -7.94 -3.89 1.08
N ILE A 37 -7.84 -3.11 0.00
CA ILE A 37 -8.99 -2.62 -0.77
C ILE A 37 -9.84 -3.78 -1.26
N THR A 38 -9.26 -4.85 -1.83
CA THR A 38 -10.06 -6.02 -2.26
C THR A 38 -10.86 -6.62 -1.10
N TRP A 39 -10.28 -6.75 0.10
CA TRP A 39 -11.01 -7.20 1.28
C TRP A 39 -12.13 -6.24 1.70
N ARG A 40 -11.93 -4.92 1.54
CA ARG A 40 -12.99 -3.90 1.80
C ARG A 40 -14.19 -4.03 0.85
N TRP A 41 -14.06 -4.75 -0.26
CA TRP A 41 -15.15 -5.01 -1.21
C TRP A 41 -15.82 -6.37 -1.04
N GLU A 42 -15.32 -7.21 -0.13
CA GLU A 42 -15.94 -8.50 0.14
C GLU A 42 -17.35 -8.31 0.73
N ARG A 43 -18.30 -9.13 0.25
CA ARG A 43 -19.72 -9.02 0.62
C ARG A 43 -19.95 -9.21 2.13
N ASN A 44 -19.13 -10.04 2.75
CA ASN A 44 -19.27 -10.43 4.15
C ASN A 44 -18.30 -9.67 5.06
N ASP A 45 -17.68 -8.61 4.56
CA ASP A 45 -16.85 -7.76 5.40
C ASP A 45 -17.68 -7.10 6.51
N GLN A 46 -17.23 -7.29 7.76
CA GLN A 46 -17.88 -6.79 8.96
C GLN A 46 -17.10 -5.65 9.63
N LEU A 47 -15.94 -5.27 9.08
CA LEU A 47 -15.14 -4.20 9.65
C LEU A 47 -15.83 -2.84 9.43
N PRO A 48 -15.74 -1.93 10.41
CA PRO A 48 -16.40 -0.63 10.34
C PRO A 48 -15.93 0.16 9.11
N ASN A 49 -16.83 0.98 8.57
CA ASN A 49 -16.56 1.86 7.43
C ASN A 49 -16.19 1.16 6.11
N GLY A 50 -16.29 -0.18 6.02
CA GLY A 50 -16.55 -0.95 4.80
C GLY A 50 -16.02 -0.38 3.47
N ARG A 51 -16.99 -0.24 2.56
CA ARG A 51 -16.86 0.35 1.24
C ARG A 51 -16.47 1.83 1.24
N GLN A 52 -16.69 2.57 2.33
CA GLN A 52 -16.28 3.98 2.40
C GLN A 52 -14.76 4.09 2.45
N LEU A 53 -14.12 3.38 3.38
CA LEU A 53 -12.65 3.28 3.45
C LEU A 53 -12.09 2.67 2.18
N GLY A 54 -12.77 1.65 1.63
CA GLY A 54 -12.40 1.08 0.35
C GLY A 54 -12.28 2.13 -0.76
N LYS A 55 -13.30 2.99 -0.94
CA LYS A 55 -13.29 4.05 -1.96
C LYS A 55 -12.20 5.09 -1.72
N GLU A 56 -12.02 5.50 -0.47
CA GLU A 56 -10.99 6.46 -0.09
C GLU A 56 -9.58 5.93 -0.39
N TRP A 57 -9.28 4.71 0.05
CA TRP A 57 -7.98 4.09 -0.21
C TRP A 57 -7.76 3.79 -1.69
N LEU A 58 -8.80 3.44 -2.44
CA LEU A 58 -8.72 3.29 -3.90
C LEU A 58 -8.30 4.60 -4.59
N HIS A 59 -8.80 5.74 -4.12
CA HIS A 59 -8.36 7.05 -4.61
C HIS A 59 -6.90 7.34 -4.28
N GLN A 60 -6.49 7.06 -3.04
CA GLN A 60 -5.09 7.23 -2.61
C GLN A 60 -4.13 6.32 -3.39
N MET A 61 -4.52 5.06 -3.62
CA MET A 61 -3.75 4.10 -4.41
C MET A 61 -3.57 4.54 -5.86
N ARG A 62 -4.62 5.05 -6.50
CA ARG A 62 -4.53 5.60 -7.88
C ARG A 62 -3.56 6.77 -7.96
N LYS A 63 -3.62 7.70 -7.00
CA LYS A 63 -2.65 8.80 -6.91
C LYS A 63 -1.22 8.31 -6.68
N ALA A 64 -1.03 7.25 -5.90
CA ALA A 64 0.28 6.66 -5.68
C ALA A 64 0.84 6.02 -6.96
N LEU A 65 0.01 5.29 -7.71
CA LEU A 65 0.36 4.70 -9.01
C LEU A 65 0.71 5.75 -10.06
N GLU A 66 -0.02 6.86 -10.11
CA GLU A 66 0.29 7.99 -11.01
C GLU A 66 1.68 8.57 -10.73
N ARG A 67 2.02 8.75 -9.45
CA ARG A 67 3.34 9.26 -9.04
C ARG A 67 4.46 8.27 -9.33
N ASP A 68 4.23 6.98 -9.07
CA ASP A 68 5.18 5.92 -9.36
C ASP A 68 5.51 5.86 -10.86
N THR A 69 4.48 5.85 -11.70
CA THR A 69 4.63 5.89 -13.16
C THR A 69 5.43 7.12 -13.63
N GLN A 70 5.21 8.28 -13.02
CA GLN A 70 5.96 9.50 -13.33
C GLN A 70 7.44 9.43 -12.93
N ILE A 71 7.77 8.72 -11.84
CA ILE A 71 9.15 8.51 -11.39
C ILE A 71 9.89 7.56 -12.35
N GLN A 72 9.23 6.49 -12.79
CA GLN A 72 9.83 5.50 -13.69
C GLN A 72 10.08 6.02 -15.13
N GLN A 73 9.42 7.12 -15.52
CA GLN A 73 9.57 7.75 -16.84
C GLN A 73 10.68 8.83 -16.91
N LYS A 74 11.32 9.14 -15.78
CA LYS A 74 12.46 10.08 -15.69
C LYS A 74 13.78 9.33 -15.67
#